data_AF-A0ABD1EM45-F1
#
_entry.id   AF-A0ABD1EM45-F1
#
_cell.length_a   1.000
_cell.length_b   1.000
_cell.length_c   1.000
_cell.angle_alpha   90.00
_cell.angle_beta   90.00
_cell.angle_gamma   90.00
#
_symmetry.space_group_name_H-M   'P 1'
#
loop_
_entity.id
_entity.type
_entity.pdbx_description
1 polymer ?
#
loop_
_entity_poly.entity_id
_entity_poly.type
_entity_poly.pdbx_seq_one_letter_code
_entity_poly.pdbx_strand_id
1 'polypeptide(L)'
;MASDETMSDGEQYFEGVEKLLEIWFSVSSDSKEKNPDLRKIPRSKLESLLKIVRCEIISFVKNDQIDAYVLSESSMFISKRRFILKTCGTTTPLLCLEPLLLIAEQFGFTEVENLFYSRKNYKRPDLQLPPHQHFDQEVELLDALFPDGAAYCLGALNRDCWYLYTLNPIPEPNRPRNLMASDGDQTLEILMTDLNPDIMSIFTKEECLNGKEATKKAGIDKIIPNMIIDDFLFEPCGYSMNGVSKNVSLLF
;
A
#
# COMPACT_ATOMS: atom_id res chain seq x y z
N MET A 1 -18.04 -4.98 -8.01
CA MET A 1 -18.31 -6.16 -8.86
C MET A 1 -17.16 -6.30 -9.84
N ALA A 2 -16.19 -7.15 -9.53
CA ALA A 2 -15.10 -7.47 -10.44
C ALA A 2 -15.64 -8.27 -11.62
N SER A 3 -15.16 -7.95 -12.82
CA SER A 3 -15.48 -8.69 -14.03
C SER A 3 -14.64 -9.96 -14.09
N ASP A 4 -15.26 -11.09 -13.73
CA ASP A 4 -14.72 -12.44 -13.96
C ASP A 4 -14.74 -12.74 -15.47
N GLU A 5 -13.58 -12.93 -16.08
CA GLU A 5 -13.48 -13.64 -17.34
C GLU A 5 -13.30 -15.14 -17.06
N THR A 6 -14.27 -15.93 -17.49
CA THR A 6 -14.34 -17.38 -17.32
C THR A 6 -13.35 -18.08 -18.25
N MET A 7 -12.21 -18.49 -17.71
CA MET A 7 -11.37 -19.53 -18.32
C MET A 7 -12.02 -20.91 -18.10
N SER A 8 -11.94 -21.77 -19.11
CA SER A 8 -12.48 -23.13 -19.06
C SER A 8 -11.75 -23.98 -18.03
N ASP A 9 -12.53 -24.68 -17.19
CA ASP A 9 -12.23 -25.21 -15.84
C ASP A 9 -12.18 -24.11 -14.76
N GLY A 10 -13.11 -24.20 -13.81
CA GLY A 10 -13.46 -23.18 -12.81
C GLY A 10 -12.39 -22.85 -11.75
N GLU A 11 -11.13 -22.76 -12.15
CA GLU A 11 -10.05 -22.18 -11.34
C GLU A 11 -10.13 -20.65 -11.40
N GLN A 12 -10.65 -20.04 -10.33
CA GLN A 12 -10.58 -18.59 -10.15
C GLN A 12 -9.18 -18.21 -9.68
N TYR A 13 -8.46 -17.43 -10.49
CA TYR A 13 -7.11 -16.97 -10.15
C TYR A 13 -7.15 -15.59 -9.48
N PHE A 14 -6.42 -15.44 -8.37
CA PHE A 14 -6.19 -14.18 -7.70
C PHE A 14 -4.70 -13.89 -7.58
N GLU A 15 -4.25 -12.72 -8.03
CA GLU A 15 -2.86 -12.30 -7.85
C GLU A 15 -2.67 -11.74 -6.43
N GLY A 16 -2.11 -12.56 -5.53
CA GLY A 16 -1.79 -12.14 -4.17
C GLY A 16 -0.55 -11.25 -4.05
N VAL A 17 0.24 -11.07 -5.11
CA VAL A 17 1.39 -10.16 -5.08
C VAL A 17 0.90 -8.72 -4.97
N GLU A 18 1.29 -8.07 -3.88
CA GLU A 18 0.91 -6.70 -3.58
C GLU A 18 1.79 -5.69 -4.33
N LYS A 19 1.18 -4.54 -4.62
CA LYS A 19 1.79 -3.32 -5.15
C LYS A 19 1.77 -2.29 -4.03
N LEU A 20 2.93 -1.78 -3.64
CA LEU A 20 3.09 -0.83 -2.54
C LEU A 20 3.48 0.55 -3.10
N LEU A 21 2.64 1.55 -2.85
CA LEU A 21 2.93 2.96 -3.09
C LEU A 21 3.05 3.68 -1.75
N GLU A 22 4.23 4.23 -1.47
CA GLU A 22 4.51 5.06 -0.30
C GLU A 22 5.03 6.43 -0.75
N ILE A 23 4.41 7.50 -0.22
CA ILE A 23 4.77 8.88 -0.56
C ILE A 23 4.91 9.70 0.72
N TRP A 24 6.02 10.41 0.81
CA TRP A 24 6.29 11.40 1.84
C TRP A 24 6.19 12.79 1.23
N PHE A 25 5.38 13.63 1.84
CA PHE A 25 5.14 14.99 1.36
C PHE A 25 5.84 16.03 2.22
N SER A 26 6.40 17.07 1.62
CA SER A 26 6.92 18.27 2.30
C SER A 26 6.10 19.49 1.95
N VAL A 27 6.36 20.58 2.67
CA VAL A 27 5.84 21.90 2.34
C VAL A 27 6.95 22.74 1.74
N SER A 28 6.60 23.52 0.72
CA SER A 28 7.51 24.54 0.21
C SER A 28 7.79 25.59 1.30
N SER A 29 8.98 26.20 1.26
CA SER A 29 9.40 27.28 2.17
C SER A 29 8.43 28.46 2.18
N ASP A 30 7.67 28.65 1.10
CA ASP A 30 6.75 29.77 0.92
C ASP A 30 5.29 29.43 1.31
N SER A 31 5.05 28.24 1.87
CA SER A 31 3.70 27.79 2.21
C SER A 31 3.06 28.66 3.30
N LYS A 32 1.82 29.11 3.04
CA LYS A 32 1.01 29.86 4.00
C LYS A 32 0.25 28.95 4.98
N GLU A 33 0.22 27.65 4.72
CA GLU A 33 -0.46 26.67 5.57
C GLU A 33 0.36 26.42 6.84
N LYS A 34 -0.24 26.72 8.00
CA LYS A 34 0.48 26.69 9.28
C LYS A 34 0.52 25.29 9.88
N ASN A 35 -0.37 24.38 9.48
CA ASN A 35 -0.37 23.01 10.00
C ASN A 35 -0.93 22.01 8.98
N PRO A 36 -0.19 21.71 7.90
CA PRO A 36 -0.55 20.72 6.89
C PRO A 36 -0.64 19.34 7.55
N ASP A 37 -1.66 18.57 7.18
CA ASP A 37 -1.92 17.23 7.72
C ASP A 37 -2.83 16.44 6.76
N LEU A 38 -2.30 15.36 6.17
CA LEU A 38 -3.04 14.53 5.20
C LEU A 38 -4.26 13.86 5.84
N ARG A 39 -4.26 13.64 7.15
CA ARG A 39 -5.39 13.04 7.87
C ARG A 39 -6.62 13.96 7.90
N LYS A 40 -6.48 15.23 7.50
CA LYS A 40 -7.60 16.15 7.31
C LYS A 40 -8.34 15.93 5.98
N ILE A 41 -7.82 15.10 5.08
CA ILE A 41 -8.50 14.76 3.82
C ILE A 41 -9.85 14.10 4.14
N PRO A 42 -10.99 14.65 3.65
CA PRO A 42 -12.29 14.05 3.86
C PRO A 42 -12.37 12.64 3.29
N ARG A 43 -13.03 11.74 4.03
CA ARG A 43 -13.25 10.36 3.62
C ARG A 43 -13.82 10.23 2.19
N SER A 44 -14.73 11.12 1.78
CA SER A 44 -15.31 11.10 0.43
C SER A 44 -14.28 11.34 -0.68
N LYS A 45 -13.23 12.13 -0.43
CA LYS A 45 -12.12 12.29 -1.37
C LYS A 45 -11.25 11.03 -1.43
N LEU A 46 -11.00 10.39 -0.28
CA LEU A 46 -10.31 9.10 -0.22
C LEU A 46 -11.08 8.01 -0.95
N GLU A 47 -12.39 7.91 -0.76
CA GLU A 47 -13.25 6.95 -1.48
C GLU A 47 -13.25 7.22 -2.99
N SER A 48 -13.26 8.49 -3.41
CA SER A 48 -13.14 8.86 -4.82
C SER A 48 -11.79 8.46 -5.41
N LEU A 49 -10.70 8.61 -4.65
CA LEU A 49 -9.36 8.18 -5.03
C LEU A 49 -9.28 6.66 -5.15
N LEU A 50 -9.79 5.93 -4.15
CA LEU A 50 -9.76 4.47 -4.11
C LEU A 50 -10.59 3.83 -5.23
N LYS A 51 -11.66 4.50 -5.67
CA LYS A 51 -12.45 4.07 -6.83
C LYS A 51 -11.64 4.03 -8.12
N ILE A 52 -10.65 4.92 -8.29
CA ILE A 52 -9.75 4.93 -9.46
C ILE A 52 -8.95 3.62 -9.52
N VAL A 53 -8.52 3.13 -8.36
CA VAL A 53 -7.69 1.93 -8.22
C VAL A 53 -8.50 0.67 -7.90
N ARG A 54 -9.83 0.75 -8.03
CA ARG A 54 -10.79 -0.35 -7.83
C ARG A 54 -10.81 -0.93 -6.42
N CYS A 55 -10.59 -0.07 -5.42
CA CYS A 55 -10.65 -0.43 -4.00
C CYS A 55 -11.84 0.25 -3.31
N GLU A 56 -12.36 -0.39 -2.28
CA GLU A 56 -13.37 0.16 -1.37
C GLU A 56 -12.88 0.11 0.08
N ILE A 57 -13.28 1.06 0.92
CA ILE A 57 -12.96 1.05 2.36
C ILE A 57 -13.92 0.12 3.08
N ILE A 58 -13.40 -0.92 3.73
CA ILE A 58 -14.16 -1.88 4.53
C ILE A 58 -14.30 -1.40 5.97
N SER A 59 -13.16 -1.13 6.61
CA SER A 59 -13.10 -0.69 8.00
C SER A 59 -11.97 0.32 8.21
N PHE A 60 -11.97 0.93 9.40
CA PHE A 60 -11.10 2.04 9.74
C PHE A 60 -10.80 2.06 11.23
N VAL A 61 -9.52 2.27 11.54
CA VAL A 61 -9.04 2.54 12.90
C VAL A 61 -8.05 3.70 12.87
N LYS A 62 -7.94 4.43 13.97
CA LYS A 62 -6.97 5.52 14.11
C LYS A 62 -6.35 5.60 15.49
N ASN A 63 -5.20 6.26 15.54
CA ASN A 63 -4.59 6.77 16.76
C ASN A 63 -4.11 8.22 16.57
N ASP A 64 -3.31 8.74 17.50
CA ASP A 64 -2.84 10.13 17.47
C ASP A 64 -1.89 10.44 16.29
N GLN A 65 -1.35 9.43 15.62
CA GLN A 65 -0.34 9.55 14.56
C GLN A 65 -0.82 9.05 13.20
N ILE A 66 -1.66 8.02 13.15
CA ILE A 66 -2.02 7.32 11.92
C ILE A 66 -3.51 6.98 11.84
N ASP A 67 -4.03 7.14 10.63
CA ASP A 67 -5.33 6.70 10.16
C ASP A 67 -5.09 5.45 9.28
N ALA A 68 -5.67 4.31 9.64
CA ALA A 68 -5.49 3.03 8.96
C ALA A 68 -6.82 2.48 8.44
N TYR A 69 -6.83 2.05 7.19
CA TYR A 69 -8.03 1.60 6.47
C TYR A 69 -7.80 0.21 5.91
N VAL A 70 -8.66 -0.74 6.29
CA VAL A 70 -8.74 -2.03 5.60
C VAL A 70 -9.55 -1.81 4.33
N LEU A 71 -9.00 -2.25 3.20
CA LEU A 71 -9.62 -2.12 1.88
C LEU A 71 -10.14 -3.48 1.40
N SER A 72 -10.97 -3.44 0.35
CA SER A 72 -11.39 -4.63 -0.38
C SER A 72 -10.23 -5.45 -0.96
N GLU A 73 -9.08 -4.81 -1.22
CA GLU A 73 -7.93 -5.39 -1.88
C GLU A 73 -6.62 -4.94 -1.18
N SER A 74 -6.48 -5.21 0.13
CA SER A 74 -5.36 -4.84 1.05
C SER A 74 -5.62 -3.57 1.89
N SER A 75 -4.73 -2.56 1.94
CA SER A 75 -4.78 -1.51 2.97
C SER A 75 -4.28 -0.14 2.55
N MET A 76 -4.72 0.89 3.30
CA MET A 76 -4.22 2.26 3.17
C MET A 76 -3.91 2.85 4.55
N PHE A 77 -2.80 3.57 4.66
CA PHE A 77 -2.40 4.28 5.87
C PHE A 77 -2.09 5.75 5.57
N ILE A 78 -2.57 6.63 6.43
CA ILE A 78 -2.35 8.07 6.32
C ILE A 78 -1.83 8.60 7.65
N SER A 79 -0.61 9.13 7.64
CA SER A 79 -0.06 9.90 8.76
C SER A 79 -0.09 11.39 8.41
N LYS A 80 0.50 12.24 9.26
CA LYS A 80 0.56 13.68 9.01
C LYS A 80 1.06 14.03 7.60
N ARG A 81 2.12 13.36 7.14
CA ARG A 81 2.84 13.67 5.88
C ARG A 81 3.16 12.44 5.03
N ARG A 82 2.77 11.24 5.46
CA ARG A 82 3.01 9.99 4.75
C ARG A 82 1.68 9.39 4.30
N PHE A 83 1.64 8.98 3.05
CA PHE A 83 0.56 8.20 2.47
C PHE A 83 1.11 6.85 2.03
N ILE A 84 0.50 5.76 2.48
CA ILE A 84 0.80 4.40 2.06
C ILE A 84 -0.47 3.80 1.48
N LEU A 85 -0.40 3.29 0.26
CA LEU A 85 -1.43 2.50 -0.38
C LEU A 85 -0.82 1.19 -0.85
N LYS A 86 -1.32 0.09 -0.31
CA LYS A 86 -0.90 -1.25 -0.69
C LYS A 86 -2.11 -1.99 -1.23
N THR A 87 -1.99 -2.51 -2.45
CA THR A 87 -3.11 -3.15 -3.15
C THR A 87 -2.71 -4.45 -3.83
N CYS A 88 -3.63 -5.41 -3.96
CA CYS A 88 -3.42 -6.71 -4.61
C CYS A 88 -4.38 -6.92 -5.79
N GLY A 89 -4.42 -8.14 -6.34
CA GLY A 89 -5.25 -8.47 -7.50
C GLY A 89 -4.85 -7.70 -8.75
N THR A 90 -5.84 -7.20 -9.49
CA THR A 90 -5.65 -6.43 -10.73
C THR A 90 -5.79 -4.92 -10.53
N THR A 91 -5.71 -4.46 -9.28
CA THR A 91 -5.74 -3.02 -8.92
C THR A 91 -4.58 -2.24 -9.55
N THR A 92 -4.79 -0.95 -9.76
CA THR A 92 -3.89 -0.07 -10.52
C THR A 92 -3.43 1.15 -9.71
N PRO A 93 -2.66 0.96 -8.62
CA PRO A 93 -2.37 2.01 -7.63
C PRO A 93 -1.64 3.23 -8.20
N LEU A 94 -0.86 3.09 -9.27
CA LEU A 94 -0.17 4.24 -9.87
C LEU A 94 -1.14 5.20 -10.57
N LEU A 95 -2.34 4.75 -10.95
CA LEU A 95 -3.33 5.61 -11.62
C LEU A 95 -3.99 6.62 -10.67
N CYS A 96 -3.85 6.48 -9.35
CA CYS A 96 -4.32 7.51 -8.42
C CYS A 96 -3.26 8.56 -8.08
N LEU A 97 -2.04 8.44 -8.61
CA LEU A 97 -0.90 9.26 -8.19
C LEU A 97 -1.14 10.75 -8.48
N GLU A 98 -1.47 11.12 -9.71
CA GLU A 98 -1.79 12.51 -10.08
C GLU A 98 -2.96 13.09 -9.24
N PRO A 99 -4.14 12.44 -9.14
CA PRO A 99 -5.21 12.89 -8.26
C PRO A 99 -4.78 13.03 -6.78
N LEU A 100 -3.94 12.12 -6.27
CA LEU A 100 -3.43 12.18 -4.91
C LEU A 100 -2.54 13.41 -4.70
N LEU A 101 -1.65 13.73 -5.65
CA LEU A 101 -0.81 14.93 -5.58
C LEU A 101 -1.67 16.21 -5.52
N LEU A 102 -2.71 16.30 -6.37
CA LEU A 102 -3.64 17.42 -6.38
C LEU A 102 -4.45 17.54 -5.07
N ILE A 103 -4.81 16.40 -4.47
CA ILE A 103 -5.46 16.40 -3.14
C ILE A 103 -4.46 16.89 -2.10
N ALA A 104 -3.24 16.36 -2.06
CA ALA A 104 -2.23 16.73 -1.07
C ALA A 104 -1.92 18.25 -1.09
N GLU A 105 -1.84 18.85 -2.28
CA GLU A 105 -1.64 20.28 -2.48
C GLU A 105 -2.75 21.12 -1.79
N GLN A 106 -4.02 20.69 -1.89
CA GLN A 106 -5.15 21.35 -1.22
C GLN A 106 -5.05 21.31 0.31
N PHE A 107 -4.24 20.40 0.87
CA PHE A 107 -3.96 20.28 2.31
C PHE A 107 -2.57 20.83 2.70
N GLY A 108 -1.97 21.63 1.82
CA GLY A 108 -0.76 22.40 2.09
C GLY A 108 0.55 21.68 1.74
N PHE A 109 0.48 20.47 1.18
CA PHE A 109 1.64 19.70 0.75
C PHE A 109 1.91 19.90 -0.73
N THR A 110 2.88 20.75 -1.03
CA THR A 110 3.20 21.20 -2.39
C THR A 110 4.37 20.45 -3.03
N GLU A 111 5.06 19.60 -2.25
CA GLU A 111 6.28 18.92 -2.67
C GLU A 111 6.25 17.45 -2.24
N VAL A 112 6.86 16.59 -3.05
CA VAL A 112 7.15 15.19 -2.70
C VAL A 112 8.59 15.12 -2.19
N GLU A 113 8.75 14.74 -0.93
CA GLU A 113 10.07 14.54 -0.32
C GLU A 113 10.68 13.22 -0.77
N ASN A 114 9.92 12.13 -0.65
CA ASN A 114 10.31 10.78 -1.07
C ASN A 114 9.11 10.06 -1.67
N LEU A 115 9.39 9.17 -2.62
CA LEU A 115 8.42 8.23 -3.17
C LEU A 115 9.08 6.86 -3.26
N PHE A 116 8.33 5.83 -2.89
CA PHE A 116 8.70 4.44 -3.06
C PHE A 116 7.52 3.72 -3.70
N TYR A 117 7.72 3.21 -4.91
CA TYR A 117 6.81 2.27 -5.53
C TYR A 117 7.51 0.93 -5.65
N SER A 118 6.92 -0.13 -5.10
CA SER A 118 7.56 -1.43 -5.10
C SER A 118 6.59 -2.59 -5.18
N ARG A 119 7.11 -3.73 -5.63
CA ARG A 119 6.39 -5.00 -5.70
C ARG A 119 7.32 -6.16 -6.00
N LYS A 120 6.91 -7.36 -5.62
CA LYS A 120 7.51 -8.59 -6.14
C LYS A 120 7.12 -8.81 -7.61
N ASN A 121 7.88 -9.63 -8.34
CA ASN A 121 7.41 -10.15 -9.62
C ASN A 121 6.10 -10.95 -9.47
N TYR A 122 5.16 -10.69 -10.38
CA TYR A 122 3.86 -11.35 -10.42
C TYR A 122 3.96 -12.83 -10.74
N LYS A 123 2.98 -13.62 -10.28
CA LYS A 123 2.79 -14.99 -10.73
C LYS A 123 2.16 -15.03 -12.13
N ARG A 124 1.23 -14.11 -12.44
CA ARG A 124 0.57 -13.96 -13.76
C ARG A 124 0.59 -12.51 -14.24
N PRO A 125 1.75 -12.01 -14.71
CA PRO A 125 1.87 -10.63 -15.20
C PRO A 125 0.92 -10.33 -16.38
N ASP A 126 0.58 -11.34 -17.18
CA ASP A 126 -0.33 -11.25 -18.32
C ASP A 126 -1.78 -10.90 -17.94
N LEU A 127 -2.17 -11.15 -16.69
CA LEU A 127 -3.51 -10.84 -16.17
C LEU A 127 -3.59 -9.45 -15.53
N GLN A 128 -2.47 -8.74 -15.38
CA GLN A 128 -2.46 -7.39 -14.85
C GLN A 128 -2.99 -6.39 -15.89
N LEU A 129 -3.55 -5.30 -15.38
CA LEU A 129 -4.04 -4.21 -16.22
C LEU A 129 -2.93 -3.20 -16.47
N PRO A 130 -2.87 -2.57 -17.66
CA PRO A 130 -1.93 -1.48 -17.90
C PRO A 130 -2.06 -0.35 -16.85
N PRO A 131 -0.94 0.24 -16.40
CA PRO A 131 0.46 0.01 -16.82
C PRO A 131 1.15 -1.12 -16.04
N HIS A 132 0.43 -1.90 -15.23
CA HIS A 132 1.00 -2.83 -14.25
C HIS A 132 1.35 -4.22 -14.80
N GLN A 133 1.49 -4.38 -16.10
CA GLN A 133 1.88 -5.67 -16.69
C GLN A 133 3.38 -5.92 -16.55
N HIS A 134 4.16 -4.85 -16.74
CA HIS A 134 5.62 -4.91 -16.74
C HIS A 134 6.20 -3.71 -15.99
N PHE A 135 7.37 -3.91 -15.38
CA PHE A 135 7.97 -2.88 -14.52
C PHE A 135 8.47 -1.67 -15.33
N ASP A 136 8.89 -1.87 -16.58
CA ASP A 136 9.27 -0.78 -17.49
C ASP A 136 8.12 0.19 -17.78
N GLN A 137 6.89 -0.31 -17.94
CA GLN A 137 5.69 0.52 -18.11
C GLN A 137 5.35 1.33 -16.85
N GLU A 138 5.53 0.72 -15.68
CA GLU A 138 5.35 1.41 -14.40
C GLU A 138 6.39 2.51 -14.20
N VAL A 139 7.64 2.24 -14.59
CA VAL A 139 8.75 3.21 -14.60
C VAL A 139 8.47 4.34 -15.57
N GLU A 140 8.02 4.06 -16.81
CA GLU A 140 7.71 5.09 -17.81
C GLU A 140 6.63 6.06 -17.30
N LEU A 141 5.58 5.55 -16.65
CA LEU A 141 4.55 6.39 -16.02
C LEU A 141 5.13 7.25 -14.89
N LEU A 142 6.00 6.68 -14.05
CA LEU A 142 6.59 7.38 -12.92
C LEU A 142 7.61 8.43 -13.35
N ASP A 143 8.43 8.15 -14.36
CA ASP A 143 9.42 9.08 -14.94
C ASP A 143 8.72 10.30 -15.58
N ALA A 144 7.52 10.12 -16.13
CA ALA A 144 6.72 11.22 -16.67
C ALA A 144 6.29 12.24 -15.60
N LEU A 145 6.19 11.81 -14.33
CA LEU A 145 5.84 12.64 -13.19
C LEU A 145 7.07 13.10 -12.39
N PHE A 146 8.11 12.28 -12.34
CA PHE A 146 9.28 12.46 -11.50
C PHE A 146 10.57 12.22 -12.30
N PRO A 147 11.15 13.25 -12.94
CA PRO A 147 12.29 13.09 -13.85
C PRO A 147 13.58 12.61 -13.16
N ASP A 148 13.70 12.77 -11.85
CA ASP A 148 14.85 12.33 -11.05
C ASP A 148 14.63 10.94 -10.42
N GLY A 149 13.76 10.14 -11.02
CA GLY A 149 13.48 8.75 -10.65
C GLY A 149 14.68 7.82 -10.79
N ALA A 150 14.64 6.73 -10.03
CA ALA A 150 15.53 5.60 -10.18
C ALA A 150 14.78 4.29 -9.96
N ALA A 151 14.96 3.36 -10.89
CA ALA A 151 14.38 2.04 -10.87
C ALA A 151 15.44 0.96 -10.58
N TYR A 152 15.08 -0.01 -9.75
CA TYR A 152 15.93 -1.10 -9.31
C TYR A 152 15.19 -2.43 -9.40
N CYS A 153 15.95 -3.48 -9.70
CA CYS A 153 15.52 -4.86 -9.54
C CYS A 153 16.46 -5.57 -8.57
N LEU A 154 15.93 -6.05 -7.45
CA LEU A 154 16.67 -6.74 -6.41
C LEU A 154 16.36 -8.24 -6.50
N GLY A 155 17.39 -9.07 -6.58
CA GLY A 155 17.27 -10.52 -6.73
C GLY A 155 17.56 -11.00 -8.15
N ALA A 156 17.06 -12.18 -8.49
CA ALA A 156 17.35 -12.80 -9.79
C ALA A 156 16.15 -12.64 -10.72
N LEU A 157 16.36 -11.97 -11.87
CA LEU A 157 15.31 -11.69 -12.86
C LEU A 157 14.58 -12.94 -13.39
N ASN A 158 15.25 -14.09 -13.38
CA ASN A 158 14.70 -15.36 -13.81
C ASN A 158 14.09 -16.19 -12.66
N ARG A 159 13.96 -15.62 -11.46
CA ARG A 159 13.36 -16.23 -10.28
C ARG A 159 12.54 -15.17 -9.53
N ASP A 160 12.55 -15.22 -8.21
CA ASP A 160 11.99 -14.17 -7.37
C ASP A 160 12.88 -12.94 -7.40
N CYS A 161 12.26 -11.83 -7.78
CA CYS A 161 12.86 -10.51 -7.70
C CYS A 161 11.85 -9.50 -7.17
N TRP A 162 12.37 -8.43 -6.61
CA TRP A 162 11.61 -7.31 -6.09
C TRP A 162 11.99 -6.05 -6.85
N TYR A 163 10.98 -5.38 -7.38
CA TYR A 163 11.11 -4.16 -8.14
C TYR A 163 10.88 -2.96 -7.23
N LEU A 164 11.70 -1.93 -7.40
CA LEU A 164 11.62 -0.68 -6.65
C LEU A 164 11.86 0.49 -7.57
N TYR A 165 10.94 1.45 -7.56
CA TYR A 165 11.15 2.79 -8.06
C TYR A 165 11.19 3.76 -6.89
N THR A 166 12.16 4.65 -6.88
CA THR A 166 12.27 5.70 -5.87
C THR A 166 12.88 6.98 -6.45
N LEU A 167 12.72 8.10 -5.75
CA LEU A 167 13.38 9.35 -6.14
C LEU A 167 14.84 9.29 -5.72
N ASN A 168 15.75 9.64 -6.61
CA ASN A 168 17.15 9.72 -6.26
C ASN A 168 17.34 10.77 -5.16
N PRO A 169 17.94 10.42 -4.01
CA PRO A 169 18.25 11.38 -2.97
C PRO A 169 19.53 12.14 -3.33
N ILE A 170 19.71 12.55 -4.59
CA ILE A 170 20.90 13.32 -4.97
C ILE A 170 20.86 14.58 -4.10
N PRO A 171 21.83 14.76 -3.20
CA PRO A 171 21.84 15.92 -2.33
C PRO A 171 22.10 17.11 -3.24
N GLU A 172 21.07 17.90 -3.51
CA GLU A 172 21.32 19.23 -4.01
C GLU A 172 22.27 19.92 -3.01
N PRO A 173 23.37 20.53 -3.47
CA PRO A 173 24.36 21.15 -2.58
C PRO A 173 23.77 22.26 -1.68
N ASN A 174 22.55 22.73 -1.98
CA ASN A 174 21.82 23.74 -1.23
C ASN A 174 20.56 23.23 -0.49
N ARG A 175 20.25 21.92 -0.49
CA ARG A 175 19.12 21.43 0.33
C ARG A 175 19.51 21.56 1.81
N PRO A 176 18.77 22.34 2.62
CA PRO A 176 19.09 22.51 4.02
C PRO A 176 19.02 21.15 4.73
N ARG A 177 20.16 20.71 5.28
CA ARG A 177 20.34 19.45 6.04
C ARG A 177 19.36 19.26 7.20
N ASN A 178 18.65 20.32 7.58
CA ASN A 178 17.67 20.35 8.67
C ASN A 178 16.30 19.77 8.32
N LEU A 179 16.01 19.42 7.05
CA LEU A 179 14.77 18.73 6.67
C LEU A 179 14.86 17.20 6.82
N MET A 180 16.07 16.64 6.93
CA MET A 180 16.27 15.25 7.32
C MET A 180 16.22 15.13 8.85
N ALA A 181 15.08 15.50 9.43
CA ALA A 181 14.80 15.17 10.81
C ALA A 181 14.91 13.64 10.94
N SER A 182 15.83 13.21 11.79
CA SER A 182 16.24 11.83 12.02
C SER A 182 15.19 11.02 12.77
N ASP A 183 13.93 11.07 12.31
CA ASP A 183 12.95 10.09 12.74
C ASP A 183 13.36 8.79 12.06
N GLY A 184 14.01 7.90 12.81
CA GLY A 184 14.43 6.61 12.30
C GLY A 184 13.20 5.83 11.81
N ASP A 185 12.99 5.82 10.50
CA ASP A 185 11.93 5.07 9.84
C ASP A 185 12.50 3.76 9.29
N GLN A 186 11.76 2.68 9.46
CA GLN A 186 12.11 1.35 8.98
C GLN A 186 10.85 0.63 8.51
N THR A 187 10.95 0.00 7.34
CA THR A 187 9.90 -0.85 6.77
C THR A 187 10.45 -2.25 6.59
N LEU A 188 9.72 -3.25 7.11
CA LEU A 188 10.02 -4.67 6.94
C LEU A 188 8.85 -5.32 6.20
N GLU A 189 9.14 -5.95 5.07
CA GLU A 189 8.17 -6.76 4.31
C GLU A 189 8.62 -8.22 4.30
N ILE A 190 7.71 -9.12 4.70
CA ILE A 190 7.92 -10.56 4.64
C ILE A 190 6.90 -11.12 3.64
N LEU A 191 7.36 -11.48 2.45
CA LEU A 191 6.53 -12.00 1.37
C LEU A 191 6.62 -13.53 1.36
N MET A 192 5.48 -14.21 1.56
CA MET A 192 5.42 -15.66 1.74
C MET A 192 4.57 -16.32 0.65
N THR A 193 5.02 -17.45 0.13
CA THR A 193 4.27 -18.31 -0.79
C THR A 193 4.33 -19.76 -0.32
N ASP A 194 3.50 -20.62 -0.93
CA ASP A 194 3.50 -22.07 -0.67
C ASP A 194 3.29 -22.40 0.82
N LEU A 195 2.38 -21.63 1.43
CA LEU A 195 1.99 -21.74 2.83
C LEU A 195 1.31 -23.08 3.11
N ASN A 196 1.44 -23.59 4.34
CA ASN A 196 0.85 -24.86 4.75
C ASN A 196 -0.69 -24.82 4.58
N PRO A 197 -1.30 -25.73 3.79
CA PRO A 197 -2.74 -25.77 3.56
C PRO A 197 -3.59 -25.85 4.84
N ASP A 198 -3.13 -26.60 5.85
CA ASP A 198 -3.84 -26.74 7.12
C ASP A 198 -3.93 -25.40 7.86
N ILE A 199 -2.87 -24.59 7.77
CA ILE A 199 -2.86 -23.23 8.33
C ILE A 199 -3.73 -22.29 7.50
N MET A 200 -3.71 -22.45 6.17
CA MET A 200 -4.51 -21.61 5.27
C MET A 200 -6.01 -21.83 5.41
N SER A 201 -6.44 -23.03 5.81
CA SER A 201 -7.84 -23.32 6.09
C SER A 201 -8.48 -22.36 7.10
N ILE A 202 -7.71 -21.84 8.06
CA ILE A 202 -8.16 -20.88 9.09
C ILE A 202 -8.77 -19.62 8.47
N PHE A 203 -8.32 -19.20 7.28
CA PHE A 203 -8.74 -17.96 6.63
C PHE A 203 -9.90 -18.17 5.65
N THR A 204 -10.79 -19.10 5.96
CA THR A 204 -12.03 -19.38 5.22
C THR A 204 -13.26 -19.16 6.09
N LYS A 205 -14.40 -18.86 5.47
CA LYS A 205 -15.69 -18.79 6.18
C LYS A 205 -16.20 -20.14 6.69
N GLU A 206 -15.65 -21.23 6.17
CA GLU A 206 -15.93 -22.59 6.65
C GLU A 206 -15.32 -22.83 8.04
N GLU A 207 -14.11 -22.30 8.27
CA GLU A 207 -13.33 -22.54 9.49
C GLU A 207 -13.39 -21.42 10.53
N CYS A 208 -13.75 -20.20 10.14
CA CYS A 208 -13.82 -19.03 11.02
C CYS A 208 -15.04 -18.17 10.67
N LEU A 209 -15.73 -17.65 11.70
CA LEU A 209 -16.91 -16.81 11.51
C LEU A 209 -16.53 -15.41 11.01
N ASN A 210 -15.41 -14.87 11.49
CA ASN A 210 -14.99 -13.49 11.23
C ASN A 210 -13.47 -13.32 11.43
N GLY A 211 -12.97 -12.12 11.09
CA GLY A 211 -11.57 -11.73 11.22
C GLY A 211 -11.01 -12.01 12.61
N LYS A 212 -11.70 -11.57 13.68
CA LYS A 212 -11.24 -11.74 15.07
C LYS A 212 -10.98 -13.18 15.47
N GLU A 213 -11.79 -14.11 14.98
CA GLU A 213 -11.59 -15.54 15.22
C GLU A 213 -10.35 -16.05 14.48
N ALA A 214 -10.23 -15.73 13.18
CA ALA A 214 -9.07 -16.09 12.37
C ALA A 214 -7.77 -15.51 12.97
N THR A 215 -7.76 -14.24 13.37
CA THR A 215 -6.64 -13.55 14.03
C THR A 215 -6.13 -14.35 15.24
N LYS A 216 -7.05 -14.76 16.14
CA LYS A 216 -6.69 -15.49 17.35
C LYS A 216 -6.28 -16.94 17.07
N LYS A 217 -6.99 -17.63 16.17
CA LYS A 217 -6.74 -19.03 15.81
C LYS A 217 -5.38 -19.19 15.11
N ALA A 218 -5.03 -18.24 14.23
CA ALA A 218 -3.73 -18.19 13.56
C ALA A 218 -2.59 -17.66 14.46
N GLY A 219 -2.92 -17.02 15.58
CA GLY A 219 -1.94 -16.42 16.50
C GLY A 219 -1.34 -15.10 16.00
N ILE A 220 -2.00 -14.44 15.04
CA ILE A 220 -1.58 -13.14 14.50
C ILE A 220 -1.55 -12.05 15.59
N ASP A 221 -2.47 -12.14 16.57
CA ASP A 221 -2.53 -11.23 17.73
C ASP A 221 -1.27 -11.27 18.62
N LYS A 222 -0.40 -12.27 18.44
CA LYS A 222 0.81 -12.48 19.23
C LYS A 222 2.09 -12.04 18.51
N ILE A 223 2.02 -11.72 17.21
CA ILE A 223 3.19 -11.32 16.41
C ILE A 223 3.77 -10.01 16.96
N ILE A 224 2.91 -9.00 17.12
CA ILE A 224 3.24 -7.75 17.80
C ILE A 224 2.21 -7.52 18.92
N PRO A 225 2.58 -7.79 20.18
CA PRO A 225 1.66 -7.65 21.30
C PRO A 225 1.16 -6.21 21.47
N ASN A 226 -0.09 -6.07 21.93
CA ASN A 226 -0.75 -4.80 22.26
C ASN A 226 -1.06 -3.88 21.06
N MET A 227 -1.08 -4.40 19.84
CA MET A 227 -1.62 -3.66 18.70
C MET A 227 -3.14 -3.59 18.77
N ILE A 228 -3.70 -2.47 18.32
CA ILE A 228 -5.11 -2.38 17.98
C ILE A 228 -5.25 -3.00 16.59
N ILE A 229 -5.98 -4.11 16.51
CA ILE A 229 -6.17 -4.88 15.28
C ILE A 229 -7.55 -4.59 14.72
N ASP A 230 -7.57 -4.17 13.46
CA ASP A 230 -8.76 -4.06 12.61
C ASP A 230 -8.65 -5.18 11.55
N ASP A 231 -9.42 -6.25 11.72
CA ASP A 231 -9.34 -7.47 10.93
C ASP A 231 -10.62 -7.72 10.13
N PHE A 232 -10.46 -8.30 8.94
CA PHE A 232 -11.55 -8.66 8.07
C PHE A 232 -11.33 -10.03 7.43
N LEU A 233 -12.41 -10.83 7.39
CA LEU A 233 -12.43 -12.14 6.76
C LEU A 233 -13.42 -12.08 5.58
N PHE A 234 -12.87 -12.20 4.38
CA PHE A 234 -13.56 -12.17 3.10
C PHE A 234 -14.36 -13.47 2.86
N GLU A 235 -15.18 -13.47 1.81
CA GLU A 235 -16.03 -14.59 1.42
C GLU A 235 -15.71 -15.03 -0.02
N PRO A 236 -15.55 -16.34 -0.29
CA PRO A 236 -15.61 -17.47 0.65
C PRO A 236 -14.36 -17.61 1.54
N CYS A 237 -13.25 -17.01 1.13
CA CYS A 237 -11.97 -17.06 1.83
C CYS A 237 -11.16 -15.78 1.61
N GLY A 238 -10.08 -15.64 2.37
CA GLY A 238 -9.19 -14.48 2.35
C GLY A 238 -9.33 -13.67 3.63
N TYR A 239 -8.22 -13.10 4.08
CA TYR A 239 -8.14 -12.33 5.31
C TYR A 239 -7.22 -11.13 5.10
N SER A 240 -7.53 -10.02 5.74
CA SER A 240 -6.64 -8.87 5.82
C SER A 240 -6.79 -8.23 7.19
N MET A 241 -5.70 -7.65 7.70
CA MET A 241 -5.75 -6.85 8.92
C MET A 241 -4.79 -5.68 8.89
N ASN A 242 -5.18 -4.64 9.63
CA ASN A 242 -4.29 -3.57 10.03
C ASN A 242 -4.04 -3.65 11.54
N GLY A 243 -2.77 -3.58 11.91
CA GLY A 243 -2.34 -3.34 13.28
C GLY A 243 -1.87 -1.90 13.43
N VAL A 244 -2.36 -1.18 14.44
CA VAL A 244 -1.79 0.12 14.83
C VAL A 244 -1.38 0.14 16.31
N SER A 245 -0.21 0.71 16.58
CA SER A 245 0.29 1.03 17.92
C SER A 245 0.88 2.43 17.93
N LYS A 246 1.34 2.92 19.10
CA LYS A 246 1.82 4.32 19.23
C LYS A 246 2.92 4.71 18.23
N ASN A 247 3.79 3.77 17.81
CA ASN A 247 4.92 4.05 16.91
C ASN A 247 5.09 3.00 15.79
N VAL A 248 4.21 2.00 15.70
CA VAL A 248 4.33 0.89 14.74
C VAL A 248 3.01 0.69 14.04
N SER A 249 3.08 0.58 12.73
CA SER A 249 2.00 0.12 11.86
C SER A 249 2.39 -1.23 11.30
N LEU A 250 1.45 -2.18 11.34
CA LEU A 250 1.62 -3.51 10.79
C LEU A 250 0.50 -3.75 9.78
N LEU A 251 0.86 -4.32 8.65
CA LEU A 251 -0.07 -4.84 7.66
C LEU A 251 0.16 -6.34 7.56
N PHE A 252 -0.92 -7.11 7.55
CA PHE A 252 -0.90 -8.54 7.28
C PHE A 252 -2.04 -8.93 6.34
#